data_AF-A0A8T4WEG1-F1
#
_entry.id   AF-A0A8T4WEG1-F1
#
_cell.length_a   1.000
_cell.length_b   1.000
_cell.length_c   1.000
_cell.angle_alpha   90.00
_cell.angle_beta   90.00
_cell.angle_gamma   90.00
#
_symmetry.space_group_name_H-M   'P 1'
#
loop_
_entity.id
_entity.type
_entity.pdbx_description
1 polymer ?
#
loop_
_entity_poly.entity_id
_entity_poly.type
_entity_poly.pdbx_seq_one_letter_code
_entity_poly.pdbx_strand_id
1 'polypeptide(L)'
;MQILLPILAILVPYKLYDENNLRKLLVVGIAAIILISFTMGSYHTVLLFDQSSTQLQSEQGNLRNGTIEPTYGDTSKTFNMTIELNKTFVQESNYTIYANISLTGTIGFGGEDYKGYNMTRVNDTEGKNGWVEYYAEVEVDDERLFNHYFSLKKDVPVEEGDFSWERTSLGFGPITLERKTALVMVTLQQSLSTSIIFLLGMGLLWLKKRMDRSVVESTEGLEEKEEELEDYCPECGHLLEGKKECDRCGWIKEPEDEMYDDEGEPD
;
A
#
# COMPACT_ATOMS: atom_id res chain seq x y z
N MET A 1 -8.68 -1.58 -0.48
CA MET A 1 -9.17 -1.21 0.86
C MET A 1 -8.51 0.06 1.42
N GLN A 2 -7.21 0.30 1.18
CA GLN A 2 -6.45 1.41 1.78
C GLN A 2 -6.93 2.84 1.41
N ILE A 3 -7.58 3.04 0.26
CA ILE A 3 -8.09 4.37 -0.18
C ILE A 3 -9.40 4.75 0.54
N LEU A 4 -10.19 3.78 1.00
CA LEU A 4 -11.47 4.02 1.69
C LEU A 4 -11.29 4.67 3.07
N LEU A 5 -10.16 4.38 3.73
CA LEU A 5 -9.86 4.84 5.08
C LEU A 5 -9.70 6.38 5.17
N PRO A 6 -8.86 7.01 4.33
CA PRO A 6 -8.77 8.47 4.26
C PRO A 6 -10.10 9.13 3.90
N ILE A 7 -10.88 8.52 3.01
CA ILE A 7 -12.19 9.02 2.58
C ILE A 7 -13.18 9.02 3.74
N LEU A 8 -13.25 7.91 4.49
CA LEU A 8 -14.11 7.81 5.68
C LEU A 8 -13.67 8.77 6.79
N ALA A 9 -12.36 8.94 7.01
CA ALA A 9 -11.83 9.84 8.03
C ALA A 9 -12.22 11.32 7.81
N ILE A 10 -12.53 11.71 6.58
CA ILE A 10 -12.97 13.08 6.24
C ILE A 10 -14.51 13.15 6.14
N LEU A 11 -15.15 12.15 5.54
CA LEU A 11 -16.61 12.12 5.35
C LEU A 11 -17.39 11.95 6.66
N VAL A 12 -16.87 11.16 7.61
CA VAL A 12 -17.50 10.93 8.92
C VAL A 12 -17.66 12.25 9.68
N PRO A 13 -16.59 13.05 9.92
CA PRO A 13 -16.75 14.32 10.61
C PRO A 13 -17.56 15.36 9.83
N TYR A 14 -17.46 15.37 8.49
CA TYR A 14 -18.27 16.27 7.65
C TYR A 14 -19.77 15.97 7.74
N LYS A 15 -20.17 14.69 7.67
CA LYS A 15 -21.58 14.29 7.60
C LYS A 15 -22.25 14.10 8.96
N LEU A 16 -21.52 13.66 9.99
CA LEU A 16 -22.11 13.36 11.31
C LEU A 16 -22.05 14.52 12.29
N TYR A 17 -21.12 15.46 12.11
CA TYR A 17 -20.92 16.58 13.03
C TYR A 17 -21.21 17.95 12.40
N ASP A 18 -21.73 17.97 11.16
CA ASP A 18 -22.05 19.19 10.39
C ASP A 18 -20.89 20.21 10.34
N GLU A 19 -19.65 19.71 10.46
CA GLU A 19 -18.47 20.57 10.56
C GLU A 19 -18.10 21.05 9.15
N ASN A 20 -18.51 22.26 8.81
CA ASN A 20 -18.23 22.89 7.51
C ASN A 20 -16.83 23.52 7.44
N ASN A 21 -16.10 23.57 8.57
CA ASN A 21 -14.76 24.13 8.58
C ASN A 21 -13.74 23.11 8.03
N LEU A 22 -13.45 23.26 6.74
CA LEU A 22 -12.50 22.47 5.98
C LEU A 22 -11.11 22.36 6.64
N ARG A 23 -10.67 23.41 7.36
CA ARG A 23 -9.39 23.40 8.08
C ARG A 23 -9.42 22.47 9.29
N LYS A 24 -10.51 22.46 10.04
CA LYS A 24 -10.70 21.52 11.16
C LYS A 24 -10.89 20.09 10.66
N LEU A 25 -11.66 19.89 9.59
CA LEU A 25 -11.84 18.58 8.96
C LEU A 25 -10.51 17.98 8.47
N LEU A 26 -9.64 18.80 7.86
CA LEU A 26 -8.31 18.36 7.46
C LEU A 26 -7.46 17.96 8.66
N VAL A 27 -7.41 18.77 9.72
CA VAL A 27 -6.62 18.46 10.92
C VAL A 27 -7.11 17.19 11.60
N VAL A 28 -8.43 17.06 11.79
CA VAL A 28 -9.05 15.86 12.41
C VAL A 28 -8.89 14.64 11.51
N GLY A 29 -9.07 14.79 10.20
CA GLY A 29 -8.86 13.72 9.22
C GLY A 29 -7.41 13.22 9.20
N ILE A 30 -6.44 14.14 9.21
CA ILE A 30 -5.01 13.79 9.31
C ILE A 30 -4.72 13.04 10.60
N ALA A 31 -5.22 13.53 11.74
CA ALA A 31 -5.03 12.87 13.04
C ALA A 31 -5.64 11.46 13.04
N ALA A 32 -6.86 11.30 12.52
CA ALA A 32 -7.52 10.00 12.41
C ALA A 32 -6.77 9.03 11.49
N ILE A 33 -6.28 9.52 10.35
CA ILE A 33 -5.51 8.71 9.40
C ILE A 33 -4.19 8.22 10.02
N ILE A 34 -3.47 9.08 10.75
CA ILE A 34 -2.25 8.68 11.47
C ILE A 34 -2.57 7.59 12.47
N LEU A 35 -3.62 7.77 13.28
CA LEU A 35 -4.03 6.84 14.33
C LEU A 35 -4.46 5.49 13.74
N ILE A 36 -5.24 5.50 12.65
CA ILE A 36 -5.67 4.26 11.99
C ILE A 36 -4.49 3.57 11.29
N SER A 37 -3.59 4.32 10.65
CA SER A 37 -2.38 3.76 10.04
C SER A 37 -1.49 3.10 11.10
N PHE A 38 -1.32 3.74 12.26
CA PHE A 38 -0.57 3.16 13.38
C PHE A 38 -1.22 1.90 13.93
N THR A 39 -2.53 1.91 14.15
CA THR A 39 -3.25 0.75 14.69
C THR A 39 -3.29 -0.41 13.70
N MET A 40 -3.55 -0.16 12.41
CA MET A 40 -3.48 -1.19 11.37
C MET A 40 -2.06 -1.72 11.15
N GLY A 41 -1.05 -0.84 11.11
CA GLY A 41 0.35 -1.23 11.00
C GLY A 41 0.78 -2.10 12.18
N SER A 42 0.39 -1.73 13.40
CA SER A 42 0.63 -2.50 14.61
C SER A 42 -0.13 -3.84 14.59
N TYR A 43 -1.37 -3.85 14.13
CA TYR A 43 -2.16 -5.07 14.02
C TYR A 43 -1.60 -6.04 12.98
N HIS A 44 -1.21 -5.57 11.79
CA HIS A 44 -0.54 -6.39 10.78
C HIS A 44 0.81 -6.91 11.26
N THR A 45 1.56 -6.08 11.96
CA THR A 45 2.79 -6.47 12.65
C THR A 45 2.50 -7.62 13.61
N VAL A 46 1.54 -7.47 14.53
CA VAL A 46 1.17 -8.55 15.46
C VAL A 46 0.77 -9.82 14.71
N LEU A 47 -0.07 -9.74 13.67
CA LEU A 47 -0.44 -10.91 12.87
C LEU A 47 0.77 -11.59 12.19
N LEU A 48 1.72 -10.80 11.68
CA LEU A 48 2.95 -11.32 11.09
C LEU A 48 3.89 -11.94 12.12
N PHE A 49 3.76 -11.59 13.41
CA PHE A 49 4.63 -12.02 14.51
C PHE A 49 3.99 -13.03 15.47
N ASP A 50 2.66 -13.21 15.42
CA ASP A 50 1.88 -14.11 16.29
C ASP A 50 1.46 -15.40 15.57
N GLN A 51 1.76 -15.53 14.28
CA GLN A 51 1.60 -16.79 13.58
C GLN A 51 2.69 -17.77 14.00
N SER A 52 2.30 -18.84 14.70
CA SER A 52 3.08 -20.08 14.80
C SER A 52 3.58 -20.48 13.41
N SER A 53 4.80 -21.02 13.31
CA SER A 53 5.40 -21.32 12.00
C SER A 53 4.41 -22.13 11.14
N THR A 54 4.06 -21.60 9.96
CA THR A 54 3.14 -22.27 9.04
C THR A 54 3.73 -23.62 8.65
N GLN A 55 2.98 -24.69 8.88
CA GLN A 55 3.40 -26.03 8.45
C GLN A 55 3.50 -26.07 6.93
N LEU A 56 4.71 -26.36 6.44
CA LEU A 56 5.00 -26.47 5.02
C LEU A 56 4.84 -27.91 4.57
N GLN A 57 4.34 -28.07 3.34
CA GLN A 57 4.17 -29.36 2.68
C GLN A 57 4.55 -29.25 1.21
N SER A 58 4.98 -30.36 0.63
CA SER A 58 5.27 -30.47 -0.79
C SER A 58 4.03 -30.83 -1.59
N GLU A 59 4.03 -30.47 -2.88
CA GLU A 59 2.91 -30.76 -3.78
C GLU A 59 2.70 -32.26 -4.00
N GLN A 60 3.78 -33.04 -4.07
CA GLN A 60 3.71 -34.50 -4.21
C GLN A 60 3.45 -35.20 -2.87
N GLY A 61 3.50 -34.47 -1.74
CA GLY A 61 3.15 -34.98 -0.43
C GLY A 61 4.16 -35.95 0.17
N ASN A 62 5.42 -35.99 -0.27
CA ASN A 62 6.44 -36.76 0.41
C ASN A 62 7.05 -36.00 1.60
N LEU A 63 6.99 -34.66 1.60
CA LEU A 63 7.41 -33.80 2.70
C LEU A 63 6.20 -33.11 3.33
N ARG A 64 6.11 -33.12 4.67
CA ARG A 64 5.04 -32.42 5.40
C ARG A 64 5.48 -31.96 6.78
N ASN A 65 4.62 -31.17 7.43
CA ASN A 65 4.83 -30.66 8.78
C ASN A 65 6.16 -29.90 8.90
N GLY A 66 6.54 -29.20 7.83
CA GLY A 66 7.76 -28.41 7.79
C GLY A 66 7.62 -27.18 8.68
N THR A 67 8.42 -27.08 9.72
CA THR A 67 8.33 -26.00 10.71
C THR A 67 9.69 -25.44 11.04
N ILE A 68 9.68 -24.22 11.56
CA ILE A 68 10.87 -23.56 12.10
C ILE A 68 10.54 -23.00 13.48
N GLU A 69 11.34 -23.39 14.47
CA GLU A 69 11.14 -22.94 15.85
C GLU A 69 12.46 -22.46 16.48
N PRO A 70 12.45 -21.30 17.16
CA PRO A 70 11.39 -20.29 17.14
C PRO A 70 11.40 -19.53 15.82
N THR A 71 10.26 -19.05 15.30
CA THR A 71 10.25 -18.21 14.07
C THR A 71 11.06 -16.91 14.24
N TYR A 72 11.27 -16.46 15.49
CA TYR A 72 11.95 -15.21 15.85
C TYR A 72 13.06 -15.43 16.87
N GLY A 73 14.18 -14.73 16.67
CA GLY A 73 15.36 -14.83 17.52
C GLY A 73 16.24 -13.60 17.47
N ASP A 74 17.21 -13.49 18.38
CA ASP A 74 18.29 -12.53 18.22
C ASP A 74 19.27 -13.02 17.14
N THR A 75 20.13 -12.14 16.64
CA THR A 75 21.26 -12.51 15.78
C THR A 75 22.13 -13.54 16.54
N SER A 76 22.64 -14.56 15.84
CA SER A 76 23.34 -15.74 16.43
C SER A 76 22.45 -16.70 17.24
N LYS A 77 21.12 -16.64 17.10
CA LYS A 77 20.24 -17.67 17.64
C LYS A 77 20.19 -18.87 16.69
N THR A 78 20.23 -20.06 17.28
CA THR A 78 19.97 -21.30 16.55
C THR A 78 18.47 -21.49 16.35
N PHE A 79 18.10 -21.78 15.11
CA PHE A 79 16.75 -22.08 14.67
C PHE A 79 16.64 -23.58 14.38
N ASN A 80 15.61 -24.19 14.94
CA ASN A 80 15.35 -25.61 14.78
C ASN A 80 14.37 -25.79 13.63
N MET A 81 14.83 -26.43 12.57
CA MET A 81 14.01 -26.75 11.41
C MET A 81 13.66 -28.22 11.43
N THR A 82 12.37 -28.53 11.35
CA THR A 82 11.85 -29.90 11.36
C THR A 82 10.97 -30.17 10.16
N ILE A 83 11.02 -31.38 9.62
CA ILE A 83 10.18 -31.84 8.51
C ILE A 83 9.95 -33.34 8.64
N GLU A 84 8.82 -33.84 8.17
CA GLU A 84 8.53 -35.26 8.07
C GLU A 84 8.63 -35.73 6.62
N LEU A 85 9.31 -36.87 6.41
CA LEU A 85 9.35 -37.60 5.13
C LEU A 85 8.51 -38.86 5.19
N ASN A 86 7.76 -39.13 4.12
CA ASN A 86 6.97 -40.34 3.96
C ASN A 86 7.85 -41.61 3.95
N LYS A 87 7.57 -42.57 4.85
CA LYS A 87 8.38 -43.80 5.02
C LYS A 87 8.41 -44.69 3.78
N THR A 88 7.37 -44.68 2.95
CA THR A 88 7.37 -45.45 1.69
C THR A 88 8.49 -44.97 0.77
N PHE A 89 8.69 -43.65 0.68
CA PHE A 89 9.79 -43.07 -0.07
C PHE A 89 11.16 -43.43 0.53
N VAL A 90 11.24 -43.51 1.87
CA VAL A 90 12.48 -43.87 2.59
C VAL A 90 12.98 -45.27 2.25
N GLN A 91 12.07 -46.22 2.01
CA GLN A 91 12.43 -47.62 1.74
C GLN A 91 12.89 -47.85 0.30
N GLU A 92 12.57 -46.95 -0.61
CA GLU A 92 12.74 -47.15 -2.05
C GLU A 92 14.01 -46.52 -2.63
N SER A 93 14.71 -45.64 -1.90
CA SER A 93 15.81 -44.84 -2.48
C SER A 93 16.79 -44.28 -1.44
N ASN A 94 18.02 -44.00 -1.88
CA ASN A 94 18.91 -43.08 -1.17
C ASN A 94 18.50 -41.64 -1.50
N TYR A 95 18.36 -40.81 -0.46
CA TYR A 95 17.99 -39.41 -0.61
C TYR A 95 18.68 -38.55 0.45
N THR A 96 18.79 -37.27 0.15
CA THR A 96 19.24 -36.24 1.07
C THR A 96 18.16 -35.17 1.21
N ILE A 97 17.84 -34.81 2.45
CA ILE A 97 16.90 -33.72 2.76
C ILE A 97 17.70 -32.49 3.15
N TYR A 98 17.28 -31.34 2.62
CA TYR A 98 17.86 -30.05 2.94
C TYR A 98 16.80 -29.13 3.53
N ALA A 99 17.18 -28.44 4.60
CA ALA A 99 16.48 -27.26 5.07
C ALA A 99 17.12 -26.05 4.39
N ASN A 100 16.32 -25.20 3.77
CA ASN A 100 16.81 -24.16 2.88
C ASN A 100 16.38 -22.78 3.36
N ILE A 101 17.30 -21.82 3.28
CA ILE A 101 17.08 -20.41 3.61
C ILE A 101 17.41 -19.55 2.39
N SER A 102 16.50 -18.64 2.02
CA SER A 102 16.62 -17.72 0.89
C SER A 102 16.32 -16.28 1.30
N LEU A 103 17.09 -15.35 0.73
CA LEU A 103 17.06 -13.92 1.04
C LEU A 103 16.03 -13.12 0.24
N THR A 104 15.81 -13.48 -1.01
CA THR A 104 15.03 -12.67 -1.97
C THR A 104 13.62 -13.22 -2.20
N GLY A 105 13.20 -14.22 -1.42
CA GLY A 105 11.95 -14.97 -1.68
C GLY A 105 12.00 -15.73 -3.00
N THR A 106 13.18 -15.84 -3.60
CA THR A 106 13.41 -16.66 -4.78
C THR A 106 13.70 -18.09 -4.35
N ILE A 107 13.13 -19.05 -5.08
CA ILE A 107 13.44 -20.46 -4.91
C ILE A 107 14.62 -20.75 -5.81
N GLY A 108 15.76 -21.13 -5.23
CA GLY A 108 17.01 -21.30 -5.97
C GLY A 108 17.89 -22.37 -5.34
N PHE A 109 18.83 -22.91 -6.13
CA PHE A 109 19.78 -23.91 -5.66
C PHE A 109 21.20 -23.34 -5.84
N GLY A 110 21.93 -23.17 -4.73
CA GLY A 110 23.39 -22.94 -4.75
C GLY A 110 23.88 -21.60 -5.33
N GLY A 111 23.42 -20.47 -4.77
CA GLY A 111 23.95 -19.13 -5.06
C GLY A 111 24.14 -18.30 -3.79
N GLU A 112 24.69 -17.08 -3.90
CA GLU A 112 24.97 -16.21 -2.74
C GLU A 112 23.71 -15.80 -1.95
N ASP A 113 22.53 -15.88 -2.57
CA ASP A 113 21.23 -15.56 -1.97
C ASP A 113 20.55 -16.74 -1.26
N TYR A 114 21.22 -17.89 -1.17
CA TYR A 114 20.66 -19.14 -0.70
C TYR A 114 21.67 -19.94 0.15
N LYS A 115 21.20 -20.53 1.25
CA LYS A 115 21.95 -21.50 2.06
C LYS A 115 21.11 -22.75 2.29
N GLY A 116 21.67 -23.91 1.95
CA GLY A 116 21.08 -25.22 2.20
C GLY A 116 21.82 -25.94 3.35
N TYR A 117 21.06 -26.55 4.25
CA TYR A 117 21.55 -27.27 5.42
C TYR A 117 21.10 -28.71 5.36
N ASN A 118 22.03 -29.65 5.53
CA ASN A 118 21.70 -31.07 5.58
C ASN A 118 20.85 -31.37 6.81
N MET A 119 19.75 -32.09 6.63
CA MET A 119 18.92 -32.52 7.74
C MET A 119 19.35 -33.89 8.26
N THR A 120 19.30 -34.05 9.57
CA THR A 120 19.61 -35.28 10.29
C THR A 120 18.33 -36.00 10.65
N ARG A 121 18.28 -37.31 10.40
CA ARG A 121 17.14 -38.15 10.77
C ARG A 121 17.07 -38.30 12.29
N VAL A 122 15.88 -38.18 12.86
CA VAL A 122 15.65 -38.43 14.29
C VAL A 122 15.49 -39.94 14.54
N ASN A 123 16.39 -40.52 15.36
CA ASN A 123 16.54 -41.98 15.51
C ASN A 123 15.38 -42.69 16.23
N ASP A 124 14.64 -41.99 17.10
CA ASP A 124 13.57 -42.59 17.94
C ASP A 124 12.15 -42.45 17.37
N THR A 125 12.00 -41.78 16.23
CA THR A 125 10.74 -41.67 15.48
C THR A 125 10.69 -42.72 14.37
N GLU A 126 10.80 -44.01 14.72
CA GLU A 126 10.13 -45.02 13.90
C GLU A 126 8.63 -44.79 14.05
N GLY A 127 8.14 -43.82 13.27
CA GLY A 127 6.80 -43.28 13.39
C GLY A 127 5.79 -44.41 13.32
N LYS A 128 5.00 -44.54 14.38
CA LYS A 128 3.80 -45.40 14.44
C LYS A 128 2.78 -45.09 13.32
N ASN A 129 3.03 -44.04 12.50
CA ASN A 129 2.11 -43.47 11.53
C ASN A 129 2.66 -43.39 10.08
N GLY A 130 3.80 -44.01 9.76
CA GLY A 130 4.32 -44.04 8.37
C GLY A 130 5.14 -42.82 7.91
N TRP A 131 5.63 -42.01 8.86
CA TRP A 131 6.45 -40.83 8.61
C TRP A 131 7.72 -40.85 9.46
N VAL A 132 8.77 -40.25 8.92
CA VAL A 132 10.10 -40.16 9.55
C VAL A 132 10.46 -38.70 9.72
N GLU A 133 10.77 -38.31 10.95
CA GLU A 133 11.14 -36.94 11.27
C GLU A 133 12.62 -36.65 10.98
N TYR A 134 12.86 -35.45 10.46
CA TYR A 134 14.16 -34.89 10.15
C TYR A 134 14.31 -33.53 10.82
N TYR A 135 15.53 -33.24 11.23
CA TYR A 135 15.87 -32.06 12.01
C TYR A 135 17.17 -31.41 11.51
N ALA A 136 17.23 -30.09 11.50
CA ALA A 136 18.44 -29.32 11.32
C ALA A 136 18.49 -28.12 12.28
N GLU A 137 19.68 -27.87 12.84
CA GLU A 137 20.01 -26.63 13.53
C GLU A 137 20.58 -25.65 12.53
N VAL A 138 19.99 -24.47 12.47
CA VAL A 138 20.40 -23.42 11.55
C VAL A 138 20.69 -22.15 12.32
N GLU A 139 21.94 -21.73 12.29
CA GLU A 139 22.34 -20.43 12.81
C GLU A 139 22.25 -19.38 11.70
N VAL A 140 21.63 -18.25 12.01
CA VAL A 140 21.47 -17.14 11.08
C VAL A 140 22.21 -15.93 11.63
N ASP A 141 23.43 -15.74 11.13
CA ASP A 141 24.34 -14.63 11.48
C ASP A 141 24.05 -13.34 10.72
N ASP A 142 22.92 -13.29 10.02
CA ASP A 142 22.68 -12.30 9.01
C ASP A 142 21.44 -11.49 9.37
N GLU A 143 21.58 -10.18 9.25
CA GLU A 143 20.53 -9.21 9.53
C GLU A 143 19.44 -9.19 8.46
N ARG A 144 19.42 -10.05 7.45
CA ARG A 144 18.42 -9.97 6.35
C ARG A 144 17.11 -10.69 6.70
N LEU A 145 16.05 -10.43 5.93
CA LEU A 145 14.79 -11.18 6.03
C LEU A 145 14.90 -12.47 5.22
N PHE A 146 14.42 -13.56 5.78
CA PHE A 146 14.53 -14.87 5.17
C PHE A 146 13.17 -15.47 4.85
N ASN A 147 13.17 -16.24 3.77
CA ASN A 147 12.18 -17.28 3.54
C ASN A 147 12.86 -18.64 3.69
N HIS A 148 12.11 -19.65 4.08
CA HIS A 148 12.60 -21.01 4.18
C HIS A 148 11.72 -21.97 3.39
N TYR A 149 12.30 -23.10 3.01
CA TYR A 149 11.58 -24.25 2.47
C TYR A 149 12.41 -25.51 2.65
N PHE A 150 11.77 -26.66 2.53
CA PHE A 150 12.44 -27.95 2.61
C PHE A 150 12.54 -28.54 1.20
N SER A 151 13.66 -29.19 0.90
CA SER A 151 13.85 -29.91 -0.35
C SER A 151 14.36 -31.31 -0.10
N LEU A 152 13.93 -32.20 -0.97
CA LEU A 152 14.30 -33.61 -1.00
C LEU A 152 15.03 -33.85 -2.32
N LYS A 153 16.21 -34.46 -2.25
CA LYS A 153 17.00 -34.89 -3.40
C LYS A 153 17.10 -36.40 -3.42
N LYS A 154 16.81 -37.03 -4.55
CA LYS A 154 17.16 -38.43 -4.77
C LYS A 154 18.63 -38.53 -5.18
N ASP A 155 19.43 -39.34 -4.48
CA ASP A 155 20.88 -39.48 -4.70
C ASP A 155 21.24 -40.51 -5.78
N VAL A 156 20.24 -41.05 -6.48
CA VAL A 156 20.39 -42.00 -7.58
C VAL A 156 20.08 -41.28 -8.89
N PRO A 157 20.83 -41.51 -9.99
CA PRO A 157 20.49 -40.97 -11.30
C PRO A 157 19.08 -41.40 -11.68
N VAL A 158 18.29 -40.41 -12.06
CA VAL A 158 16.88 -40.56 -12.34
C VAL A 158 16.72 -40.83 -13.83
N GLU A 159 15.88 -41.80 -14.22
CA GLU A 159 15.55 -42.04 -15.62
C GLU A 159 14.88 -40.79 -16.23
N GLU A 160 15.04 -40.58 -17.54
CA GLU A 160 14.46 -39.41 -18.22
C GLU A 160 12.95 -39.29 -17.93
N GLY A 161 12.57 -38.25 -17.18
CA GLY A 161 11.17 -37.91 -16.91
C GLY A 161 10.78 -37.91 -15.43
N ASP A 162 11.55 -38.52 -14.54
CA ASP A 162 11.31 -38.43 -13.09
C ASP A 162 12.02 -37.19 -12.50
N PHE A 163 11.36 -36.52 -11.56
CA PHE A 163 11.96 -35.39 -10.86
C PHE A 163 12.98 -35.88 -9.83
N SER A 164 14.24 -35.47 -9.96
CA SER A 164 15.28 -35.73 -8.94
C SER A 164 15.10 -34.95 -7.64
N TRP A 165 14.11 -34.05 -7.61
CA TRP A 165 13.88 -33.13 -6.52
C TRP A 165 12.41 -32.88 -6.25
N GLU A 166 12.11 -32.71 -4.96
CA GLU A 166 10.82 -32.25 -4.45
C GLU A 166 11.06 -31.12 -3.46
N ARG A 167 10.09 -30.20 -3.34
CA ARG A 167 10.17 -29.06 -2.43
C ARG A 167 8.83 -28.74 -1.80
N THR A 168 8.87 -28.14 -0.62
CA THR A 168 7.70 -27.54 0.00
C THR A 168 7.38 -26.16 -0.61
N SER A 169 6.22 -25.61 -0.25
CA SER A 169 5.96 -24.17 -0.36
C SER A 169 6.98 -23.35 0.43
N LEU A 170 7.05 -22.04 0.14
CA LEU A 170 7.86 -21.09 0.90
C LEU A 170 7.15 -20.72 2.21
N GLY A 171 7.88 -20.86 3.31
CA GLY A 171 7.55 -20.27 4.60
C GLY A 171 8.33 -18.97 4.81
N PHE A 172 7.79 -18.10 5.67
CA PHE A 172 8.47 -16.88 6.08
C PHE A 172 9.27 -17.11 7.37
N GLY A 173 10.44 -16.49 7.48
CA GLY A 173 11.38 -16.66 8.58
C GLY A 173 12.51 -17.64 8.27
N PRO A 174 13.52 -17.75 9.16
CA PRO A 174 13.61 -17.10 10.48
C PRO A 174 13.84 -15.58 10.41
N ILE A 175 13.45 -14.83 11.44
CA ILE A 175 13.65 -13.38 11.50
C ILE A 175 14.39 -12.98 12.78
N THR A 176 15.43 -12.14 12.61
CA THR A 176 16.17 -11.55 13.72
C THR A 176 15.40 -10.39 14.38
N LEU A 177 15.56 -10.20 15.69
CA LEU A 177 14.85 -9.18 16.47
C LEU A 177 15.08 -7.76 15.97
N GLU A 178 16.30 -7.47 15.50
CA GLU A 178 16.66 -6.18 14.91
C GLU A 178 15.83 -5.88 13.65
N ARG A 179 15.50 -6.91 12.85
CA ARG A 179 14.64 -6.77 11.68
C ARG A 179 13.16 -6.80 11.96
N LYS A 180 12.72 -7.40 13.07
CA LYS A 180 11.34 -7.25 13.53
C LYS A 180 10.96 -5.77 13.58
N THR A 181 11.81 -4.93 14.18
CA THR A 181 11.62 -3.48 14.25
C THR A 181 11.64 -2.81 12.86
N ALA A 182 12.58 -3.20 11.98
CA ALA A 182 12.64 -2.66 10.61
C ALA A 182 11.38 -3.00 9.79
N LEU A 183 10.86 -4.23 9.91
CA LEU A 183 9.65 -4.65 9.22
C LEU A 183 8.43 -3.85 9.69
N VAL A 184 8.29 -3.65 11.00
CA VAL A 184 7.25 -2.78 11.58
C VAL A 184 7.33 -1.38 10.97
N MET A 185 8.54 -0.82 10.89
CA MET A 185 8.76 0.52 10.34
C MET A 185 8.44 0.61 8.85
N VAL A 186 8.78 -0.40 8.04
CA VAL A 186 8.44 -0.44 6.60
C VAL A 186 6.93 -0.55 6.40
N THR A 187 6.25 -1.42 7.16
CA THR A 187 4.79 -1.56 7.08
C THR A 187 4.09 -0.26 7.49
N LEU A 188 4.56 0.39 8.57
CA LEU A 188 4.09 1.73 8.97
C LEU A 188 4.35 2.76 7.87
N GLN A 189 5.56 2.81 7.31
CA GLN A 189 5.91 3.75 6.25
C GLN A 189 5.05 3.59 5.00
N GLN A 190 4.77 2.35 4.57
CA GLN A 190 3.88 2.11 3.42
C GLN A 190 2.44 2.54 3.70
N SER A 191 1.94 2.31 4.92
CA SER A 191 0.60 2.77 5.32
C SER A 191 0.50 4.30 5.40
N LEU A 192 1.56 4.98 5.84
CA LEU A 192 1.61 6.44 5.95
C LEU A 192 1.83 7.12 4.60
N SER A 193 2.67 6.56 3.72
CA SER A 193 2.96 7.16 2.42
C SER A 193 1.73 7.16 1.50
N THR A 194 0.96 6.08 1.46
CA THR A 194 -0.32 6.02 0.74
C THR A 194 -1.32 7.06 1.27
N SER A 195 -1.35 7.23 2.59
CA SER A 195 -2.18 8.23 3.26
C SER A 195 -1.75 9.68 2.96
N ILE A 196 -0.45 9.97 2.92
CA ILE A 196 0.10 11.28 2.59
C ILE A 196 -0.17 11.65 1.13
N ILE A 197 -0.02 10.70 0.20
CA ILE A 197 -0.33 10.92 -1.23
C ILE A 197 -1.80 11.30 -1.40
N PHE A 198 -2.70 10.63 -0.67
CA PHE A 198 -4.12 10.97 -0.69
C PHE A 198 -4.40 12.39 -0.14
N LEU A 199 -3.78 12.74 0.98
CA LEU A 199 -3.90 14.08 1.57
C LEU A 199 -3.34 15.18 0.66
N LEU A 200 -2.23 14.92 -0.02
CA LEU A 200 -1.66 15.82 -1.04
C LEU A 200 -2.63 15.98 -2.22
N GLY A 201 -3.24 14.90 -2.70
CA GLY A 201 -4.26 14.95 -3.75
C GLY A 201 -5.48 15.78 -3.36
N MET A 202 -5.99 15.61 -2.14
CA MET A 202 -7.08 16.42 -1.60
C MET A 202 -6.70 17.89 -1.43
N GLY A 203 -5.47 18.17 -0.96
CA GLY A 203 -4.94 19.53 -0.85
C GLY A 203 -4.83 20.23 -2.20
N LEU A 204 -4.37 19.52 -3.23
CA LEU A 204 -4.30 20.02 -4.61
C LEU A 204 -5.69 20.29 -5.20
N LEU A 205 -6.66 19.40 -4.97
CA LEU A 205 -8.05 19.63 -5.39
C LEU A 205 -8.68 20.84 -4.70
N TRP A 206 -8.39 21.04 -3.41
CA TRP A 206 -8.85 22.21 -2.67
C TRP A 206 -8.21 23.51 -3.18
N LEU A 207 -6.90 23.51 -3.43
CA LEU A 207 -6.19 24.64 -4.02
C LEU A 207 -6.77 24.99 -5.40
N LYS A 208 -7.01 24.00 -6.25
CA LYS A 208 -7.64 24.20 -7.56
C LYS A 208 -9.01 24.86 -7.43
N LYS A 209 -9.90 24.31 -6.59
CA LYS A 209 -11.24 24.88 -6.36
C LYS A 209 -11.20 26.32 -5.82
N ARG A 210 -10.19 26.65 -5.00
CA ARG A 210 -10.02 28.01 -4.48
C ARG A 210 -9.54 28.98 -5.56
N MET A 211 -8.61 28.56 -6.42
CA MET A 211 -8.17 29.37 -7.56
C MET A 211 -9.32 29.61 -8.53
N ASP A 212 -10.07 28.56 -8.88
CA ASP A 212 -11.21 28.66 -9.79
C ASP A 212 -12.26 29.66 -9.24
N ARG A 213 -12.55 29.63 -7.93
CA ARG A 213 -13.47 30.60 -7.30
C ARG A 213 -12.92 32.03 -7.31
N SER A 214 -11.62 32.23 -7.07
CA SER A 214 -11.02 33.57 -7.12
C SER A 214 -10.99 34.16 -8.53
N VAL A 215 -10.92 33.33 -9.56
CA VAL A 215 -11.01 33.79 -10.96
C VAL A 215 -12.42 34.25 -11.26
N VAL A 216 -13.45 33.50 -10.85
CA VAL A 216 -14.87 33.87 -11.04
C VAL A 216 -15.22 35.17 -10.31
N GLU A 217 -14.82 35.33 -9.05
CA GLU A 217 -15.05 36.57 -8.29
C GLU A 217 -14.33 37.78 -8.92
N SER A 218 -13.17 37.55 -9.57
CA SER A 218 -12.45 38.62 -10.28
C SER A 218 -13.07 39.01 -11.62
N THR A 219 -13.76 38.08 -12.30
CA THR A 219 -14.47 38.36 -13.55
C THR A 219 -15.82 39.03 -13.30
N GLU A 220 -16.58 38.59 -12.29
CA GLU A 220 -17.84 39.25 -11.90
C GLU A 220 -17.60 40.70 -11.44
N GLY A 221 -16.54 40.95 -10.66
CA GLY A 221 -16.19 42.32 -10.25
C GLY A 221 -15.59 43.22 -11.35
N LEU A 222 -15.29 42.66 -12.54
CA LEU A 222 -14.92 43.42 -13.73
C LEU A 222 -16.16 43.77 -14.56
N GLU A 223 -17.09 42.84 -14.72
CA GLU A 223 -18.38 43.08 -15.41
C GLU A 223 -19.23 44.12 -14.66
N GLU A 224 -19.29 44.04 -13.33
CA GLU A 224 -20.04 45.00 -12.49
C GLU A 224 -19.44 46.43 -12.56
N LYS A 225 -18.16 46.56 -12.91
CA LYS A 225 -17.51 47.86 -13.15
C LYS A 225 -17.66 48.37 -14.57
N GLU A 226 -17.86 47.51 -15.55
CA GLU A 226 -18.18 47.93 -16.92
C GLU A 226 -19.61 48.45 -17.01
N GLU A 227 -20.58 47.86 -16.30
CA GLU A 227 -21.95 48.40 -16.21
C GLU A 227 -22.00 49.79 -15.54
N GLU A 228 -21.21 50.04 -14.48
CA GLU A 228 -21.15 51.38 -13.86
C GLU A 228 -20.46 52.45 -14.73
N LEU A 229 -19.72 52.06 -15.78
CA LEU A 229 -19.05 52.98 -16.70
C LEU A 229 -20.00 53.53 -17.79
N GLU A 230 -21.17 52.93 -17.98
CA GLU A 230 -22.16 53.36 -18.99
C GLU A 230 -22.82 54.71 -18.65
N ASP A 231 -22.69 55.16 -17.40
CA ASP A 231 -23.22 56.43 -16.92
C ASP A 231 -22.25 57.60 -17.09
N TYR A 232 -21.17 57.47 -17.86
CA TYR A 232 -20.24 58.56 -18.13
C TYR A 232 -20.29 59.03 -19.60
N CYS A 233 -20.24 60.34 -19.80
CA CYS A 233 -20.17 60.93 -21.13
C CYS A 233 -18.85 60.53 -21.83
N PRO A 234 -18.90 59.90 -23.01
CA PRO A 234 -17.70 59.41 -23.70
C PRO A 234 -16.78 60.54 -24.20
N GLU A 235 -17.32 61.73 -24.45
CA GLU A 235 -16.56 62.90 -24.93
C GLU A 235 -15.75 63.58 -23.81
N CYS A 236 -16.28 63.66 -22.58
CA CYS A 236 -15.68 64.48 -21.53
C CYS A 236 -15.54 63.80 -20.17
N GLY A 237 -15.96 62.54 -20.04
CA GLY A 237 -15.88 61.74 -18.82
C GLY A 237 -16.76 62.24 -17.66
N HIS A 238 -17.78 63.06 -17.95
CA HIS A 238 -18.70 63.57 -16.92
C HIS A 238 -19.86 62.59 -16.69
N LEU A 239 -20.21 62.34 -15.43
CA LEU A 239 -21.32 61.45 -15.06
C LEU A 239 -22.65 62.01 -15.59
N LEU A 240 -23.44 61.17 -16.25
CA LEU A 240 -24.72 61.47 -16.89
C LEU A 240 -25.91 61.29 -15.94
N GLU A 241 -25.78 60.55 -14.83
CA GLU A 241 -26.85 60.30 -13.84
C GLU A 241 -28.21 59.96 -14.49
N GLY A 242 -28.22 59.09 -15.50
CA GLY A 242 -29.43 58.71 -16.23
C GLY A 242 -30.01 59.77 -17.18
N LYS A 243 -29.30 60.88 -17.45
CA LYS A 243 -29.69 61.88 -18.45
C LYS A 243 -29.21 61.49 -19.85
N LYS A 244 -30.05 61.75 -20.85
CA LYS A 244 -29.72 61.53 -22.27
C LYS A 244 -28.78 62.60 -22.85
N GLU A 245 -28.48 63.68 -22.13
CA GLU A 245 -27.61 64.76 -22.59
C GLU A 245 -26.62 65.13 -21.50
N CYS A 246 -25.36 65.34 -21.90
CA CYS A 246 -24.30 65.78 -21.01
C CYS A 246 -24.37 67.29 -20.78
N ASP A 247 -24.67 67.70 -19.55
CA ASP A 247 -24.78 69.12 -19.14
C ASP A 247 -23.49 69.94 -19.39
N ARG A 248 -22.33 69.28 -19.59
CA ARG A 248 -21.02 69.94 -19.69
C ARG A 248 -20.55 70.17 -21.13
N CYS A 249 -20.76 69.22 -22.03
CA CYS A 249 -20.30 69.31 -23.42
C CYS A 249 -21.44 69.27 -24.46
N GLY A 250 -22.69 69.08 -24.03
CA GLY A 250 -23.85 68.99 -24.93
C GLY A 250 -23.90 67.71 -25.77
N TRP A 251 -23.12 66.68 -25.41
CA TRP A 251 -23.21 65.38 -26.06
C TRP A 251 -24.54 64.72 -25.71
N ILE A 252 -25.29 64.27 -26.72
CA ILE A 252 -26.58 63.60 -26.55
C ILE A 252 -26.39 62.12 -26.84
N LYS A 253 -26.78 61.25 -25.90
CA LYS A 253 -26.88 59.81 -26.11
C LYS A 253 -27.99 59.59 -27.13
N GLU A 254 -27.62 59.22 -28.35
CA GLU A 254 -28.60 58.80 -29.36
C GLU A 254 -29.45 57.68 -28.76
N PRO A 255 -30.79 57.72 -28.91
CA PRO A 255 -31.59 56.58 -28.51
C PRO A 255 -31.05 55.36 -29.26
N GLU A 256 -30.85 54.26 -28.54
CA GLU A 256 -30.66 52.97 -29.19
C GLU A 256 -31.91 52.76 -30.04
N ASP A 257 -31.75 52.94 -31.36
CA ASP A 257 -32.73 52.44 -32.30
C ASP A 257 -32.86 50.95 -31.98
N GLU A 258 -34.04 50.52 -31.54
CA GLU A 258 -34.39 49.10 -31.49
C GLU A 258 -34.02 48.52 -32.85
N MET A 259 -32.91 47.79 -32.92
CA MET A 259 -32.59 47.00 -34.08
C MET A 259 -33.63 45.89 -34.13
N TYR A 260 -34.73 46.15 -34.82
CA TYR A 260 -35.59 45.08 -35.31
C TYR A 260 -34.70 44.17 -36.14
N ASP A 261 -34.68 42.88 -35.81
CA ASP A 261 -34.14 41.89 -36.71
C ASP A 261 -34.93 41.92 -38.05
N ASP A 262 -34.40 41.27 -39.08
CA ASP A 262 -35.05 41.20 -40.40
C ASP A 262 -36.45 40.50 -40.35
N GLU A 263 -36.91 40.05 -39.17
CA GLU A 263 -38.18 39.36 -38.95
C GLU A 263 -39.23 40.20 -38.19
N GLY A 264 -38.85 41.33 -37.58
CA GLY A 264 -39.78 42.31 -37.03
C GLY A 264 -40.48 41.89 -35.73
N GLU A 265 -39.80 41.15 -34.86
CA GLU A 265 -40.23 40.93 -33.47
C GLU A 265 -39.27 41.61 -32.47
N PRO A 266 -39.78 42.23 -31.39
CA PRO A 266 -38.93 42.84 -30.37
C PRO A 266 -38.35 41.77 -29.42
N ASP A 267 -37.04 41.87 -29.13
CA ASP A 267 -36.34 41.13 -28.06
C ASP A 267 -36.86 41.51 -26.65
#